data_AF-A0A7S2GAX9-F1
#
_entry.id   AF-A0A7S2GAX9-F1
#
_cell.length_a   1.000
_cell.length_b   1.000
_cell.length_c   1.000
_cell.angle_alpha   90.00
_cell.angle_beta   90.00
_cell.angle_gamma   90.00
#
_symmetry.space_group_name_H-M   'P 1'
#
loop_
_entity.id
_entity.type
_entity.pdbx_description
1 polymer ?
#
loop_
_entity_poly.entity_id
_entity_poly.type
_entity_poly.pdbx_seq_one_letter_code
_entity_poly.pdbx_strand_id
1 'polypeptide(L)'
;WICLANDHTFIIPENLRCFVDEQPLGSLLDDSWFGHRLKEEPHHGEDGVEFLSGAAGWLINRKLLTKLLKAFKEGLCGGTLKERAQPSLLIAQCVREHLHIQPREIVDKSGKPRTHVYGPVRELTKQQDPWWQHYRENVGARIDRVGLDCCSEHTISFHYAFGPEQRLIDHVIRNPSRFRAMDAAEKQKMWPSASELGGHSYGPKDKSTHELLWTFLLDHLHIAEC
;
A
#
# COMPACT_ATOMS: atom_id res chain seq x y z
N TRP A 1 4.21 17.28 1.57
CA TRP A 1 4.08 15.94 0.97
C TRP A 1 2.76 15.84 0.26
N ILE A 2 2.68 15.05 -0.81
CA ILE A 2 1.42 14.66 -1.44
C ILE A 2 1.34 13.14 -1.37
N CYS A 3 0.21 12.62 -0.88
CA CYS A 3 -0.15 11.22 -0.98
C CYS A 3 -1.10 11.06 -2.16
N LEU A 4 -0.77 10.18 -3.10
CA LEU A 4 -1.66 9.78 -4.18
C LEU A 4 -2.14 8.37 -3.89
N ALA A 5 -3.46 8.15 -3.95
CA ALA A 5 -4.09 6.86 -3.77
C ALA A 5 -5.42 6.82 -4.53
N ASN A 6 -5.95 5.62 -4.74
CA ASN A 6 -7.25 5.44 -5.36
C ASN A 6 -8.40 5.63 -4.34
N ASP A 7 -9.62 5.82 -4.83
CA ASP A 7 -10.84 5.97 -4.02
C ASP A 7 -11.20 4.70 -3.21
N HIS A 8 -10.79 3.54 -3.69
CA HIS A 8 -10.83 2.23 -3.02
C HIS A 8 -9.51 1.83 -2.33
N THR A 9 -8.81 2.80 -1.75
CA THR A 9 -7.65 2.56 -0.88
C THR A 9 -7.92 3.13 0.51
N PHE A 10 -7.97 2.27 1.53
CA PHE A 10 -8.04 2.71 2.92
C PHE A 10 -6.68 3.28 3.33
N ILE A 11 -6.67 4.44 3.98
CA ILE A 11 -5.46 5.07 4.54
C ILE A 11 -5.71 5.38 6.02
N ILE A 12 -4.73 5.09 6.87
CA ILE A 12 -4.66 5.53 8.27
C ILE A 12 -3.78 6.80 8.31
N PRO A 13 -4.37 8.02 8.35
CA PRO A 13 -3.62 9.26 8.19
C PRO A 13 -2.59 9.50 9.29
N GLU A 14 -2.84 9.02 10.50
CA GLU A 14 -1.93 9.15 11.64
C GLU A 14 -0.64 8.36 11.40
N ASN A 15 -0.76 7.11 10.93
CA ASN A 15 0.40 6.28 10.58
C ASN A 15 1.18 6.88 9.41
N LEU A 16 0.46 7.49 8.45
CA LEU A 16 1.07 8.21 7.34
C LEU A 16 1.85 9.45 7.83
N ARG A 17 1.25 10.25 8.72
CA ARG A 17 1.89 11.43 9.32
C ARG A 17 3.17 11.03 10.06
N CYS A 18 3.11 10.00 10.91
CA CYS A 18 4.28 9.57 11.65
C CYS A 18 5.39 9.05 10.73
N PHE A 19 5.05 8.31 9.66
CA PHE A 19 6.06 7.95 8.66
C PHE A 19 6.73 9.17 8.03
N VAL A 20 5.97 10.22 7.72
CA VAL A 20 6.50 11.48 7.17
C VAL A 20 7.41 12.18 8.18
N ASP A 21 7.01 12.24 9.45
CA ASP A 21 7.78 12.88 10.52
C ASP A 21 9.07 12.11 10.87
N GLU A 22 9.07 10.78 10.68
CA GLU A 22 10.25 9.91 10.79
C GLU A 22 11.29 10.18 9.69
N GLN A 23 10.90 10.77 8.56
CA GLN A 23 11.86 10.99 7.47
C GLN A 23 12.87 12.08 7.87
N PRO A 24 14.17 11.88 7.59
CA PRO A 24 15.19 12.87 7.93
C PRO A 24 14.83 14.25 7.39
N LEU A 25 15.21 15.34 8.06
CA LEU A 25 15.03 16.70 7.52
C LEU A 25 15.61 16.84 6.09
N GLY A 26 16.66 16.07 5.79
CA GLY A 26 17.21 15.91 4.44
C GLY A 26 16.19 15.41 3.40
N SER A 27 15.22 14.57 3.77
CA SER A 27 14.13 14.12 2.89
C SER A 27 13.16 15.23 2.45
N LEU A 28 13.10 16.34 3.19
CA LEU A 28 12.41 17.56 2.78
C LEU A 28 13.22 18.33 1.71
N LEU A 29 14.55 18.14 1.72
CA LEU A 29 15.50 18.77 0.80
C LEU A 29 15.88 17.85 -0.38
N ASP A 30 15.71 16.54 -0.27
CA ASP A 30 16.06 15.53 -1.28
C ASP A 30 14.84 15.08 -2.07
N ASP A 31 15.03 14.72 -3.33
CA ASP A 31 13.92 14.20 -4.15
C ASP A 31 13.42 12.87 -3.58
N SER A 32 12.16 12.87 -3.15
CA SER A 32 11.63 11.78 -2.34
C SER A 32 10.35 11.21 -2.92
N TRP A 33 10.38 9.89 -3.14
CA TRP A 33 9.29 9.10 -3.68
C TRP A 33 9.20 7.77 -2.92
N PHE A 34 8.11 7.57 -2.17
CA PHE A 34 7.97 6.43 -1.26
C PHE A 34 6.65 5.68 -1.47
N GLY A 35 6.65 4.36 -1.44
CA GLY A 35 5.43 3.56 -1.52
C GLY A 35 5.69 2.07 -1.50
N HIS A 36 4.75 1.29 -2.04
CA HIS A 36 4.93 -0.16 -2.21
C HIS A 36 5.69 -0.44 -3.51
N ARG A 37 6.96 -0.87 -3.39
CA ARG A 37 7.83 -1.14 -4.55
C ARG A 37 7.42 -2.42 -5.28
N LEU A 38 7.46 -2.35 -6.61
CA LEU A 38 7.28 -3.46 -7.54
C LEU A 38 8.28 -3.30 -8.69
N LYS A 39 8.70 -4.39 -9.31
CA LYS A 39 9.54 -4.36 -10.52
C LYS A 39 8.98 -5.30 -11.56
N GLU A 40 8.67 -4.77 -12.74
CA GLU A 40 8.23 -5.59 -13.88
C GLU A 40 9.32 -6.59 -14.27
N GLU A 41 8.92 -7.61 -15.04
CA GLU A 41 9.87 -8.54 -15.65
C GLU A 41 10.78 -7.83 -16.65
N PRO A 42 12.04 -8.28 -16.79
CA PRO A 42 12.86 -7.89 -17.92
C PRO A 42 12.14 -8.24 -19.23
N HIS A 43 12.12 -7.31 -20.18
CA HIS A 43 11.48 -7.53 -21.47
C HIS A 43 12.45 -7.16 -22.59
N HIS A 44 12.65 -8.08 -23.54
CA HIS A 44 13.50 -7.87 -24.72
C HIS A 44 14.94 -7.38 -24.44
N GLY A 45 15.53 -7.79 -23.31
CA GLY A 45 16.91 -7.43 -22.95
C GLY A 45 17.04 -6.11 -22.18
N GLU A 46 15.94 -5.44 -21.88
CA GLU A 46 15.90 -4.30 -20.95
C GLU A 46 15.54 -4.76 -19.54
N ASP A 47 16.21 -4.18 -18.54
CA ASP A 47 15.87 -4.38 -17.14
C ASP A 47 14.45 -3.87 -16.86
N GLY A 48 13.70 -4.65 -16.06
CA GLY A 48 12.37 -4.27 -15.62
C GLY A 48 12.35 -2.91 -14.91
N VAL A 49 11.26 -2.16 -15.09
CA VAL A 49 11.08 -0.85 -14.44
C VAL A 49 10.68 -1.07 -12.99
N GLU A 50 11.43 -0.49 -12.05
CA GLU A 50 10.97 -0.35 -10.66
C GLU A 50 9.97 0.79 -10.54
N PHE A 51 8.83 0.54 -9.91
CA PHE A 51 7.77 1.52 -9.72
C PHE A 51 7.13 1.37 -8.34
N LEU A 52 6.34 2.38 -7.98
CA LEU A 52 5.47 2.31 -6.80
C LEU A 52 4.05 1.97 -7.24
N SER A 53 3.40 1.03 -6.56
CA SER A 53 2.00 0.73 -6.82
C SER A 53 1.13 1.97 -6.54
N GLY A 54 0.56 2.55 -7.59
CA GLY A 54 -0.42 3.65 -7.50
C GLY A 54 -1.62 3.30 -6.61
N ALA A 55 -2.02 2.04 -6.69
CA ALA A 55 -3.14 1.46 -5.96
C ALA A 55 -2.90 1.40 -4.44
N ALA A 56 -1.72 0.95 -4.00
CA ALA A 56 -1.37 0.91 -2.56
C ALA A 56 -1.22 2.29 -1.93
N GLY A 57 -1.13 3.33 -2.74
CA GLY A 57 -0.82 4.68 -2.30
C GLY A 57 0.68 4.92 -2.17
N TRP A 58 1.11 6.10 -2.59
CA TRP A 58 2.51 6.53 -2.53
C TRP A 58 2.63 8.01 -2.21
N LEU A 59 3.82 8.40 -1.77
CA LEU A 59 4.17 9.73 -1.30
C LEU A 59 5.23 10.34 -2.19
N ILE A 60 5.05 11.62 -2.46
CA ILE A 60 6.03 12.45 -3.15
C ILE A 60 6.19 13.77 -2.43
N ASN A 61 7.42 14.24 -2.29
CA ASN A 61 7.66 15.56 -1.74
C ASN A 61 7.49 16.66 -2.80
N ARG A 62 7.34 17.90 -2.34
CA ARG A 62 7.08 19.04 -3.23
C ARG A 62 8.19 19.25 -4.25
N LYS A 63 9.45 19.00 -3.87
CA LYS A 63 10.62 19.19 -4.72
C LYS A 63 10.59 18.26 -5.93
N LEU A 64 10.46 16.95 -5.70
CA LEU A 64 10.38 15.98 -6.79
C LEU A 64 9.13 16.19 -7.64
N LEU A 65 7.98 16.48 -7.03
CA LEU A 65 6.76 16.77 -7.78
C LEU A 65 6.94 17.96 -8.73
N THR A 66 7.63 19.01 -8.28
CA THR A 66 7.89 20.20 -9.12
C THR A 66 8.73 19.85 -10.33
N LYS A 67 9.78 19.03 -10.14
CA LYS A 67 10.62 18.52 -11.24
C LYS A 67 9.83 17.63 -12.20
N LEU A 68 9.01 16.73 -11.66
CA LEU A 68 8.16 15.83 -12.42
C LEU A 68 7.18 16.61 -13.31
N LEU A 69 6.45 17.56 -12.74
CA LEU A 69 5.52 18.40 -13.50
C LEU A 69 6.22 19.23 -14.58
N LYS A 70 7.43 19.74 -14.29
CA LYS A 70 8.25 20.43 -15.30
C LYS A 70 8.62 19.49 -16.45
N ALA A 71 9.08 18.27 -16.16
CA ALA A 71 9.44 17.29 -17.18
C ALA A 71 8.23 16.90 -18.05
N PHE A 72 7.04 16.75 -17.47
CA PHE A 72 5.80 16.55 -18.23
C PHE A 72 5.49 17.75 -19.14
N LYS A 73 5.59 18.97 -18.63
CA LYS A 73 5.31 20.20 -19.40
C LYS A 73 6.28 20.40 -20.56
N GLU A 74 7.53 19.99 -20.38
CA GLU A 74 8.58 20.04 -21.41
C GLU A 74 8.48 18.88 -22.41
N GLY A 75 7.51 17.97 -22.26
CA GLY A 75 7.29 16.87 -23.18
C GLY A 75 8.28 15.71 -23.01
N LEU A 76 9.08 15.70 -21.94
CA LEU A 76 10.03 14.61 -21.66
C LEU A 76 9.29 13.32 -21.28
N CYS A 77 8.16 13.45 -20.58
CA CYS A 77 7.44 12.31 -19.99
C CYS A 77 6.18 11.93 -20.77
N GLY A 78 6.32 11.60 -22.05
CA GLY A 78 5.19 11.26 -22.92
C GLY A 78 4.77 9.78 -22.88
N GLY A 79 5.75 8.89 -22.75
CA GLY A 79 5.60 7.43 -22.75
C GLY A 79 4.92 6.82 -23.98
N THR A 80 4.82 5.49 -23.97
CA THR A 80 4.07 4.68 -24.92
C THR A 80 2.58 4.63 -24.56
N LEU A 81 1.73 4.09 -25.45
CA LEU A 81 0.31 3.89 -25.14
C LEU A 81 0.10 2.95 -23.94
N LYS A 82 0.94 1.92 -23.80
CA LYS A 82 0.89 0.97 -22.68
C LYS A 82 1.20 1.66 -21.35
N GLU A 83 2.19 2.55 -21.35
CA GLU A 83 2.60 3.30 -20.15
C GLU A 83 1.55 4.34 -19.75
N ARG A 84 0.96 5.03 -20.73
CA ARG A 84 -0.16 5.94 -20.46
C ARG A 84 -1.39 5.23 -19.89
N ALA A 85 -1.60 3.95 -20.21
CA ALA A 85 -2.64 3.12 -19.60
C ALA A 85 -2.28 2.69 -18.16
N GLN A 86 -1.02 2.85 -17.74
CA GLN A 86 -0.51 2.46 -16.43
C GLN A 86 0.26 3.63 -15.79
N PRO A 87 -0.44 4.61 -15.19
CA PRO A 87 0.18 5.86 -14.71
C PRO A 87 1.39 5.67 -13.80
N SER A 88 1.42 4.59 -13.01
CA SER A 88 2.56 4.29 -12.13
C SER A 88 3.84 3.97 -12.89
N LEU A 89 3.75 3.23 -14.00
CA LEU A 89 4.90 2.89 -14.86
C LEU A 89 5.38 4.12 -15.63
N LEU A 90 4.45 4.91 -16.18
CA LEU A 90 4.80 6.16 -16.87
C LEU A 90 5.58 7.12 -15.94
N ILE A 91 5.10 7.29 -14.72
CA ILE A 91 5.80 8.12 -13.72
C ILE A 91 7.15 7.51 -13.39
N ALA A 92 7.24 6.19 -13.16
CA ALA A 92 8.49 5.52 -12.85
C ALA A 92 9.56 5.70 -13.92
N GLN A 93 9.21 5.49 -15.20
CA GLN A 93 10.12 5.65 -16.32
C GLN A 93 10.59 7.11 -16.45
N CYS A 94 9.65 8.06 -16.42
CA CYS A 94 9.96 9.49 -16.46
C CYS A 94 10.93 9.91 -15.34
N VAL A 95 10.64 9.49 -14.11
CA VAL A 95 11.46 9.80 -12.94
C VAL A 95 12.84 9.15 -13.03
N ARG A 96 12.93 7.91 -13.54
CA ARG A 96 14.18 7.18 -13.77
C ARG A 96 15.04 7.84 -14.84
N GLU A 97 14.46 8.14 -16.00
CA GLU A 97 15.17 8.55 -17.22
C GLU A 97 15.56 10.03 -17.21
N HIS A 98 14.72 10.89 -16.64
CA HIS A 98 14.93 12.34 -16.69
C HIS A 98 15.29 12.98 -15.36
N LEU A 99 14.92 12.34 -14.25
CA LEU A 99 15.18 12.89 -12.90
C LEU A 99 16.19 12.05 -12.10
N HIS A 100 16.52 10.85 -12.58
CA HIS A 100 17.45 9.90 -11.96
C HIS A 100 17.14 9.59 -10.49
N ILE A 101 15.85 9.51 -10.15
CA ILE A 101 15.40 9.19 -8.79
C ILE A 101 14.86 7.76 -8.74
N GLN A 102 15.19 7.05 -7.67
CA GLN A 102 14.74 5.69 -7.43
C GLN A 102 13.53 5.67 -6.48
N PRO A 103 12.55 4.78 -6.70
CA PRO A 103 11.46 4.56 -5.75
C PRO A 103 11.99 3.97 -4.44
N ARG A 104 11.44 4.40 -3.31
CA ARG A 104 11.81 3.88 -1.99
C ARG A 104 10.62 3.18 -1.33
N GLU A 105 10.90 2.11 -0.60
CA GLU A 105 9.84 1.35 0.06
C GLU A 105 9.41 1.99 1.37
N ILE A 106 8.12 1.90 1.69
CA ILE A 106 7.61 2.22 3.02
C ILE A 106 7.53 0.94 3.85
N VAL A 107 8.54 0.76 4.71
CA VAL A 107 8.65 -0.39 5.62
C VAL A 107 8.89 0.07 7.06
N ASP A 108 8.56 -0.78 8.03
CA ASP A 108 8.99 -0.62 9.41
C ASP A 108 10.47 -1.02 9.62
N LYS A 109 10.96 -0.89 10.86
CA LYS A 109 12.35 -1.23 11.23
C LYS A 109 12.69 -2.72 11.03
N SER A 110 11.67 -3.58 10.99
CA SER A 110 11.80 -5.02 10.71
C SER A 110 11.65 -5.33 9.22
N GLY A 111 11.50 -4.33 8.37
CA GLY A 111 11.28 -4.46 6.94
C GLY A 111 9.87 -4.94 6.57
N LYS A 112 8.86 -4.83 7.45
CA LYS A 112 7.47 -5.16 7.10
C LYS A 112 6.83 -4.00 6.35
N PRO A 113 6.12 -4.27 5.23
CA PRO A 113 5.47 -3.22 4.46
C PRO A 113 4.42 -2.48 5.31
N ARG A 114 4.34 -1.16 5.13
CA ARG A 114 3.27 -0.33 5.70
C ARG A 114 2.20 0.02 4.67
N THR A 115 2.46 -0.13 3.38
CA THR A 115 1.45 0.06 2.32
C THR A 115 1.23 -1.23 1.58
N HIS A 116 -0.03 -1.56 1.25
CA HIS A 116 -0.42 -2.88 0.77
C HIS A 116 -1.23 -2.77 -0.53
N VAL A 117 -0.97 -3.67 -1.48
CA VAL A 117 -1.68 -3.70 -2.78
C VAL A 117 -2.97 -4.51 -2.71
N TYR A 118 -3.22 -5.22 -1.61
CA TYR A 118 -4.45 -5.94 -1.35
C TYR A 118 -5.10 -5.54 -0.03
N GLY A 119 -6.35 -5.98 0.15
CA GLY A 119 -7.09 -5.83 1.39
C GLY A 119 -6.56 -6.73 2.51
N PRO A 120 -6.88 -6.42 3.78
CA PRO A 120 -6.29 -7.08 4.95
C PRO A 120 -6.43 -8.60 4.93
N VAL A 121 -7.58 -9.15 4.49
CA VAL A 121 -7.78 -10.61 4.44
C VAL A 121 -6.79 -11.28 3.49
N ARG A 122 -6.53 -10.70 2.31
CA ARG A 122 -5.60 -11.28 1.33
C ARG A 122 -4.16 -11.22 1.84
N GLU A 123 -3.80 -10.11 2.49
CA GLU A 123 -2.47 -9.96 3.09
C GLU A 123 -2.23 -10.99 4.21
N LEU A 124 -3.21 -11.17 5.10
CA LEU A 124 -3.14 -12.13 6.21
C LEU A 124 -3.10 -13.58 5.76
N THR A 125 -3.79 -13.93 4.68
CA THR A 125 -3.98 -15.32 4.22
C THR A 125 -3.05 -15.74 3.08
N LYS A 126 -2.09 -14.89 2.70
CA LYS A 126 -1.16 -15.13 1.58
C LYS A 126 -1.87 -15.42 0.25
N GLN A 127 -2.97 -14.72 -0.01
CA GLN A 127 -3.76 -14.87 -1.25
C GLN A 127 -3.40 -13.79 -2.29
N GLN A 128 -2.13 -13.42 -2.40
CA GLN A 128 -1.63 -12.50 -3.42
C GLN A 128 -1.43 -13.20 -4.77
N ASP A 129 -1.61 -12.47 -5.86
CA ASP A 129 -1.52 -13.04 -7.21
C ASP A 129 -0.06 -13.41 -7.56
N PRO A 130 0.17 -14.43 -8.41
CA PRO A 130 1.53 -14.84 -8.79
C PRO A 130 2.36 -13.72 -9.43
N TRP A 131 1.75 -12.86 -10.24
CA TRP A 131 2.44 -11.72 -10.86
C TRP A 131 3.00 -10.76 -9.80
N TRP A 132 2.26 -10.55 -8.71
CA TRP A 132 2.68 -9.66 -7.64
C TRP A 132 3.85 -10.27 -6.89
N GLN A 133 3.78 -11.56 -6.56
CA GLN A 133 4.86 -12.29 -5.89
C GLN A 133 6.16 -12.15 -6.67
N HIS A 134 6.08 -12.37 -7.99
CA HIS A 134 7.21 -12.22 -8.90
C HIS A 134 7.78 -10.79 -8.89
N TYR A 135 6.92 -9.77 -8.99
CA TYR A 135 7.36 -8.37 -9.00
C TYR A 135 7.99 -7.93 -7.67
N ARG A 136 7.60 -8.57 -6.56
CA ARG A 136 8.17 -8.35 -5.24
C ARG A 136 9.52 -9.03 -5.07
N GLU A 137 9.67 -10.25 -5.58
CA GLU A 137 10.96 -10.94 -5.63
C GLU A 137 11.98 -10.14 -6.44
N ASN A 138 11.57 -9.54 -7.56
CA ASN A 138 12.42 -8.70 -8.40
C ASN A 138 12.96 -7.44 -7.71
N VAL A 139 12.32 -6.95 -6.63
CA VAL A 139 12.84 -5.85 -5.78
C VAL A 139 13.53 -6.33 -4.51
N GLY A 140 13.73 -7.65 -4.36
CA GLY A 140 14.35 -8.28 -3.20
C GLY A 140 13.47 -8.27 -1.95
N ALA A 141 12.14 -8.16 -2.08
CA ALA A 141 11.24 -8.12 -0.94
C ALA A 141 11.02 -9.50 -0.32
N ARG A 142 10.81 -9.53 0.99
CA ARG A 142 10.39 -10.74 1.72
C ARG A 142 8.88 -10.97 1.51
N ILE A 143 8.54 -12.06 0.83
CA ILE A 143 7.15 -12.46 0.52
C ILE A 143 6.68 -13.72 1.28
N ASP A 144 7.51 -14.21 2.20
CA ASP A 144 7.27 -15.42 3.00
C ASP A 144 6.38 -15.17 4.23
N ARG A 145 6.23 -13.90 4.62
CA ARG A 145 5.47 -13.49 5.81
C ARG A 145 3.96 -13.66 5.63
N VAL A 146 3.30 -14.19 6.66
CA VAL A 146 1.87 -14.51 6.66
C VAL A 146 1.24 -14.23 8.02
N GLY A 147 -0.09 -14.21 8.09
CA GLY A 147 -0.82 -13.91 9.31
C GLY A 147 -0.39 -12.57 9.91
N LEU A 148 -0.27 -12.50 11.24
CA LEU A 148 0.13 -11.28 11.93
C LEU A 148 1.56 -10.82 11.57
N ASP A 149 2.40 -11.69 10.98
CA ASP A 149 3.74 -11.29 10.56
C ASP A 149 3.76 -10.61 9.18
N CYS A 150 2.69 -10.68 8.38
CA CYS A 150 2.64 -10.12 7.02
C CYS A 150 3.02 -8.64 6.96
N CYS A 151 2.62 -7.90 7.99
CA CYS A 151 2.34 -6.49 7.87
C CYS A 151 2.84 -5.73 9.11
N SER A 152 3.30 -4.50 8.88
CA SER A 152 3.66 -3.59 9.97
C SER A 152 2.47 -3.35 10.90
N GLU A 153 2.73 -3.27 12.20
CA GLU A 153 1.74 -2.85 13.20
C GLU A 153 1.25 -1.41 12.92
N HIS A 154 2.14 -0.56 12.38
CA HIS A 154 1.84 0.78 11.90
C HIS A 154 1.59 0.76 10.39
N THR A 155 0.61 -0.01 9.94
CA THR A 155 0.19 -0.02 8.54
C THR A 155 -0.44 1.32 8.15
N ILE A 156 -0.05 1.85 7.00
CA ILE A 156 -0.57 3.09 6.41
C ILE A 156 -1.77 2.82 5.52
N SER A 157 -1.77 1.78 4.69
CA SER A 157 -2.82 1.60 3.69
C SER A 157 -3.13 0.17 3.28
N PHE A 158 -4.38 -0.05 2.90
CA PHE A 158 -4.86 -1.27 2.23
C PHE A 158 -5.59 -0.89 0.95
N HIS A 159 -5.14 -1.42 -0.19
CA HIS A 159 -5.86 -1.27 -1.45
C HIS A 159 -7.03 -2.25 -1.58
N TYR A 160 -7.93 -1.99 -2.54
CA TYR A 160 -9.20 -2.68 -2.76
C TYR A 160 -10.19 -2.66 -1.59
N ALA A 161 -9.88 -1.93 -0.52
CA ALA A 161 -10.81 -1.67 0.56
C ALA A 161 -11.89 -0.69 0.05
N PHE A 162 -13.11 -1.17 -0.13
CA PHE A 162 -14.24 -0.33 -0.59
C PHE A 162 -14.98 0.30 0.59
N GLY A 163 -15.89 1.24 0.33
CA GLY A 163 -16.49 2.10 1.37
C GLY A 163 -16.97 1.37 2.65
N PRO A 164 -17.71 0.26 2.57
CA PRO A 164 -18.11 -0.52 3.76
C PRO A 164 -16.93 -1.10 4.54
N GLU A 165 -15.93 -1.65 3.84
CA GLU A 165 -14.72 -2.21 4.44
C GLU A 165 -13.88 -1.11 5.10
N GLN A 166 -13.68 0.02 4.42
CA GLN A 166 -12.97 1.18 4.97
C GLN A 166 -13.60 1.68 6.27
N ARG A 167 -14.93 1.87 6.29
CA ARG A 167 -15.65 2.33 7.48
C ARG A 167 -15.56 1.34 8.64
N LEU A 168 -15.63 0.04 8.35
CA LEU A 168 -15.49 -0.97 9.39
C LEU A 168 -14.09 -0.94 9.98
N ILE A 169 -13.04 -0.98 9.14
CA ILE A 169 -11.65 -0.94 9.60
C ILE A 169 -11.43 0.30 10.47
N ASP A 170 -11.83 1.49 10.01
CA ASP A 170 -11.72 2.74 10.76
C ASP A 170 -12.45 2.67 12.12
N HIS A 171 -13.68 2.17 12.14
CA HIS A 171 -14.45 2.07 13.38
C HIS A 171 -13.77 1.12 14.38
N VAL A 172 -13.24 -0.02 13.90
CA VAL A 172 -12.54 -1.02 14.71
C VAL A 172 -11.29 -0.45 15.35
N ILE A 173 -10.39 0.13 14.54
CA ILE A 173 -9.10 0.64 15.04
C ILE A 173 -9.28 1.82 15.99
N ARG A 174 -10.35 2.62 15.82
CA ARG A 174 -10.63 3.77 16.69
C ARG A 174 -11.43 3.43 17.93
N ASN A 175 -12.15 2.30 17.94
CA ASN A 175 -13.03 1.93 19.06
C ASN A 175 -12.81 0.47 19.52
N PRO A 176 -11.56 0.01 19.72
CA PRO A 176 -11.28 -1.43 19.85
C PRO A 176 -11.99 -2.07 21.06
N SER A 177 -12.18 -1.35 22.17
CA SER A 177 -12.91 -1.85 23.34
C SER A 177 -14.36 -2.27 23.03
N ARG A 178 -15.05 -1.53 22.15
CA ARG A 178 -16.42 -1.87 21.72
C ARG A 178 -16.47 -3.22 21.04
N PHE A 179 -15.50 -3.47 20.16
CA PHE A 179 -15.44 -4.71 19.38
C PHE A 179 -14.89 -5.87 20.20
N ARG A 180 -13.97 -5.64 21.15
CA ARG A 180 -13.53 -6.69 22.07
C ARG A 180 -14.68 -7.26 22.90
N ALA A 181 -15.67 -6.43 23.25
CA ALA A 181 -16.85 -6.86 24.00
C ALA A 181 -17.85 -7.70 23.17
N MET A 182 -17.77 -7.67 21.84
CA MET A 182 -18.66 -8.43 20.96
C MET A 182 -18.27 -9.91 20.91
N ASP A 183 -19.28 -10.78 20.80
CA ASP A 183 -19.08 -12.19 20.53
C ASP A 183 -18.65 -12.46 19.07
N ALA A 184 -18.28 -13.71 18.79
CA ALA A 184 -17.79 -14.10 17.47
C ALA A 184 -18.88 -14.01 16.38
N ALA A 185 -20.15 -14.27 16.72
CA ALA A 185 -21.25 -14.24 15.76
C ALA A 185 -21.65 -12.81 15.40
N GLU A 186 -21.59 -11.87 16.36
CA GLU A 186 -21.74 -10.43 16.12
C GLU A 186 -20.65 -9.92 15.20
N LYS A 187 -19.38 -10.21 15.53
CA LYS A 187 -18.21 -9.88 14.71
C LYS A 187 -18.31 -10.43 13.30
N GLN A 188 -18.82 -11.65 13.13
CA GLN A 188 -18.98 -12.26 11.82
C GLN A 188 -19.97 -11.51 10.92
N LYS A 189 -21.04 -10.97 11.49
CA LYS A 189 -22.06 -10.20 10.75
C LYS A 189 -21.60 -8.78 10.39
N MET A 190 -20.53 -8.29 11.01
CA MET A 190 -20.04 -6.93 10.80
C MET A 190 -19.21 -6.79 9.53
N TRP A 191 -18.51 -7.85 9.10
CA TRP A 191 -17.69 -7.79 7.89
C TRP A 191 -18.57 -7.62 6.64
N PRO A 192 -18.22 -6.74 5.67
CA PRO A 192 -19.02 -6.55 4.48
C PRO A 192 -19.23 -7.85 3.70
N SER A 193 -20.42 -7.99 3.11
CA SER A 193 -20.71 -9.10 2.22
C SER A 193 -19.85 -9.06 0.95
N ALA A 194 -19.74 -10.17 0.23
CA ALA A 194 -18.97 -10.22 -1.01
C ALA A 194 -19.41 -9.19 -2.06
N SER A 195 -20.70 -8.83 -2.10
CA SER A 195 -21.24 -7.78 -2.99
C SER A 195 -20.87 -6.36 -2.58
N GLU A 196 -20.37 -6.15 -1.37
CA GLU A 196 -19.99 -4.86 -0.81
C GLU A 196 -18.47 -4.63 -0.79
N LEU A 197 -17.69 -5.67 -1.07
CA LEU A 197 -16.24 -5.63 -1.17
C LEU A 197 -15.79 -5.14 -2.55
N GLY A 198 -14.58 -4.57 -2.62
CA GLY A 198 -13.95 -4.20 -3.88
C GLY A 198 -13.62 -5.44 -4.72
N GLY A 199 -13.51 -5.28 -6.05
CA GLY A 199 -13.39 -6.41 -6.99
C GLY A 199 -12.22 -7.38 -6.75
N HIS A 200 -11.18 -6.95 -6.04
CA HIS A 200 -10.05 -7.79 -5.64
C HIS A 200 -9.86 -7.89 -4.11
N SER A 201 -10.83 -7.42 -3.32
CA SER A 201 -10.86 -7.60 -1.86
C SER A 201 -11.60 -8.90 -1.51
N TYR A 202 -11.13 -9.61 -0.49
CA TYR A 202 -11.70 -10.88 -0.05
C TYR A 202 -12.30 -10.75 1.35
N GLY A 203 -13.41 -11.43 1.57
CA GLY A 203 -13.94 -11.66 2.92
C GLY A 203 -13.29 -12.88 3.58
N PRO A 204 -13.33 -12.97 4.92
CA PRO A 204 -12.92 -14.17 5.63
C PRO A 204 -13.82 -15.35 5.23
N LYS A 205 -13.21 -16.45 4.77
CA LYS A 205 -13.95 -17.61 4.22
C LYS A 205 -14.38 -18.64 5.27
N ASP A 206 -13.70 -18.65 6.40
CA ASP A 206 -13.90 -19.60 7.50
C ASP A 206 -13.68 -18.93 8.86
N LYS A 207 -14.00 -19.66 9.92
CA LYS A 207 -13.89 -19.19 11.30
C LYS A 207 -12.45 -18.76 11.65
N SER A 208 -11.44 -19.52 11.22
CA SER A 208 -10.04 -19.21 11.51
C SER A 208 -9.56 -17.92 10.86
N THR A 209 -9.95 -17.68 9.60
CA THR A 209 -9.64 -16.44 8.89
C THR A 209 -10.35 -15.26 9.55
N HIS A 210 -11.57 -15.49 10.04
CA HIS A 210 -12.31 -14.48 10.77
C HIS A 210 -11.62 -14.10 12.08
N GLU A 211 -11.21 -15.09 12.87
CA GLU A 211 -10.47 -14.89 14.12
C GLU A 211 -9.14 -14.16 13.87
N LEU A 212 -8.36 -14.60 12.88
CA LEU A 212 -7.11 -13.97 12.49
C LEU A 212 -7.29 -12.50 12.07
N LEU A 213 -8.31 -12.20 11.28
CA LEU A 213 -8.63 -10.84 10.86
C LEU A 213 -8.99 -9.95 12.06
N TRP A 214 -9.80 -10.44 12.98
CA TRP A 214 -10.17 -9.69 14.18
C TRP A 214 -9.00 -9.46 15.12
N THR A 215 -8.15 -10.47 15.33
CA THR A 215 -6.91 -10.32 16.10
C THR A 215 -6.00 -9.30 15.43
N PHE A 216 -5.86 -9.34 14.10
CA PHE A 216 -5.07 -8.34 13.38
C PHE A 216 -5.60 -6.92 13.60
N LEU A 217 -6.89 -6.69 13.38
CA LEU A 217 -7.47 -5.35 13.48
C LEU A 217 -7.52 -4.80 14.90
N LEU A 218 -7.68 -5.65 15.92
CA LEU A 218 -7.82 -5.22 17.31
C LEU A 218 -6.49 -5.12 18.05
N ASP A 219 -5.59 -6.07 17.78
CA ASP A 219 -4.44 -6.33 18.66
C ASP A 219 -3.10 -6.11 17.96
N HIS A 220 -3.07 -6.03 16.62
CA HIS A 220 -1.83 -5.82 15.86
C HIS A 220 -1.80 -4.50 15.08
N LEU A 221 -2.94 -4.04 14.57
CA LEU A 221 -3.01 -2.79 13.81
C LEU A 221 -3.17 -1.60 14.77
N HIS A 222 -2.15 -0.76 14.84
CA HIS A 222 -2.07 0.37 15.76
C HIS A 222 -2.11 1.71 15.04
N ILE A 223 -2.77 2.69 15.67
CA ILE A 223 -2.71 4.11 15.28
C ILE A 223 -1.51 4.70 16.02
N ALA A 224 -0.54 5.22 15.27
CA ALA A 224 0.70 5.77 15.79
C ALA A 224 0.47 7.10 16.51
N GLU A 225 1.14 7.26 17.66
CA GLU A 225 1.24 8.53 18.38
C GLU A 225 2.64 9.12 18.15
N CYS A 226 2.71 10.04 17.19
CA CYS A 226 3.77 11.02 16.99
C CYS A 226 3.23 12.43 17.31
#